data_AF-A0A1Y1RDH5-F1
#
_entry.id   AF-A0A1Y1RDH5-F1
#
_cell.length_a   1.000
_cell.length_b   1.000
_cell.length_c   1.000
_cell.angle_alpha   90.00
_cell.angle_beta   90.00
_cell.angle_gamma   90.00
#
_symmetry.space_group_name_H-M   'P 1'
#
loop_
_entity.id
_entity.type
_entity.pdbx_description
1 polymer ?
#
loop_
_entity_poly.entity_id
_entity_poly.type
_entity_poly.pdbx_seq_one_letter_code
_entity_poly.pdbx_strand_id
1 'polypeptide(L)'
;MKRNAFTLIELVFVIVVIGILAAAAIPNFVNVKNQAKTNSEMASMKGIDAAILGEIEAHSKDYGDLKINWHNYAEMNDTASATRADHYKAINTAHTVLSRVAKSNRRLKIIGWYPVDCRGRSSYGDGLYCNPLMIEDEATRSDTGALYPTEAPGADIAGQPDKNDFWVFNPTPVDINISTSNNTNAPVNPTVVHSGEIKLIDVNGTHPISSVGYIRINGLANSPATKYAFRAPSN
;
A
#
# COMPACT_ATOMS: atom_id res chain seq x y z
N MET A 1 -15.91 -42.70 45.67
CA MET A 1 -16.04 -42.10 44.32
C MET A 1 -15.12 -42.88 43.38
N LYS A 2 -15.65 -43.58 42.36
CA LYS A 2 -14.81 -44.22 41.33
C LYS A 2 -14.25 -43.13 40.42
N ARG A 3 -12.94 -42.94 40.42
CA ARG A 3 -12.26 -42.06 39.46
C ARG A 3 -11.96 -42.88 38.21
N ASN A 4 -12.68 -42.60 37.13
CA ASN A 4 -12.32 -43.11 35.81
C ASN A 4 -11.10 -42.31 35.34
N ALA A 5 -9.92 -42.91 35.44
CA ALA A 5 -8.70 -42.33 34.90
C ALA A 5 -8.65 -42.62 33.39
N PHE A 6 -8.38 -41.59 32.59
CA PHE A 6 -8.15 -41.70 31.15
C PHE A 6 -6.97 -42.64 30.88
N THR A 7 -7.09 -43.49 29.87
CA THR A 7 -5.97 -44.37 29.49
C THR A 7 -4.95 -43.61 28.65
N LEU A 8 -3.67 -43.99 28.75
CA LEU A 8 -2.61 -43.41 27.90
C LEU A 8 -2.90 -43.62 26.41
N ILE A 9 -3.52 -44.75 26.04
CA ILE A 9 -3.83 -45.07 24.65
C ILE A 9 -4.90 -44.14 24.07
N GLU A 10 -5.92 -43.76 24.85
CA GLU A 10 -6.93 -42.78 24.41
C GLU A 10 -6.29 -41.42 24.15
N LEU A 11 -5.38 -40.98 25.02
CA LEU A 11 -4.66 -39.72 24.84
C LEU A 11 -3.80 -39.75 23.57
N VAL A 12 -3.08 -40.85 23.34
CA VAL A 12 -2.22 -41.02 22.14
C VAL A 12 -3.05 -41.05 20.86
N PHE A 13 -4.22 -41.68 20.86
CA PHE A 13 -5.07 -41.70 19.67
C PHE A 13 -5.60 -40.30 19.31
N VAL A 14 -5.99 -39.51 20.32
CA VAL A 14 -6.50 -38.14 20.12
C VAL A 14 -5.43 -37.25 19.48
N ILE A 15 -4.19 -37.28 19.96
CA ILE A 15 -3.11 -36.46 19.38
C ILE A 15 -2.78 -36.88 17.94
N VAL A 16 -2.88 -38.17 17.61
CA VAL A 16 -2.66 -38.68 16.25
C VAL A 16 -3.75 -38.17 15.30
N VAL A 17 -5.02 -38.25 15.70
CA VAL A 17 -6.14 -37.77 14.87
C VAL A 17 -6.04 -36.26 14.65
N ILE A 18 -5.78 -35.47 15.70
CA ILE A 18 -5.58 -34.02 15.58
C ILE A 18 -4.37 -33.71 14.69
N GLY A 19 -3.30 -34.49 14.79
CA GLY A 19 -2.10 -34.35 13.95
C GLY A 19 -2.38 -34.52 12.45
N ILE A 20 -3.15 -35.55 12.08
CA ILE A 20 -3.52 -35.79 10.67
C ILE A 20 -4.43 -34.68 10.14
N LEU A 21 -5.43 -34.26 10.92
CA LEU A 21 -6.33 -33.17 10.53
C LEU A 21 -5.58 -31.84 10.37
N ALA A 22 -4.65 -31.54 11.27
CA ALA A 22 -3.82 -30.34 11.19
C ALA A 22 -2.92 -30.36 9.94
N ALA A 23 -2.28 -31.50 9.64
CA ALA A 23 -1.42 -31.63 8.47
C ALA A 23 -2.15 -31.35 7.15
N ALA A 24 -3.40 -31.79 7.01
CA ALA A 24 -4.23 -31.51 5.84
C ALA A 24 -4.80 -30.09 5.80
N ALA A 25 -5.12 -29.49 6.96
CA ALA A 25 -5.79 -28.20 7.03
C ALA A 25 -4.84 -27.00 6.94
N ILE A 26 -3.62 -27.10 7.48
CA ILE A 26 -2.67 -25.98 7.58
C ILE A 26 -2.34 -25.35 6.21
N PRO A 27 -2.00 -26.11 5.14
CA PRO A 27 -1.67 -25.52 3.85
C PRO A 27 -2.83 -24.71 3.25
N ASN A 28 -4.05 -25.25 3.33
CA ASN A 28 -5.25 -24.57 2.84
C ASN A 28 -5.56 -23.32 3.65
N PHE A 29 -5.35 -23.37 4.98
CA PHE A 29 -5.57 -22.22 5.85
C PHE A 29 -4.67 -21.02 5.50
N VAL A 30 -3.41 -21.26 5.10
CA VAL A 30 -2.49 -20.21 4.66
C VAL A 30 -3.01 -19.52 3.40
N ASN A 31 -3.47 -20.28 2.41
CA ASN A 31 -4.02 -19.74 1.17
C ASN A 31 -5.29 -18.91 1.42
N VAL A 32 -6.22 -19.42 2.23
CA VAL A 32 -7.44 -18.69 2.60
C VAL A 32 -7.11 -17.39 3.34
N LYS A 33 -6.11 -17.41 4.23
CA LYS A 33 -5.66 -16.22 4.94
C LYS A 33 -5.09 -15.17 3.98
N ASN A 34 -4.28 -15.57 3.00
CA ASN A 34 -3.73 -14.64 2.00
C ASN A 34 -4.84 -14.06 1.12
N GLN A 35 -5.76 -14.90 0.62
CA GLN A 35 -6.90 -14.42 -0.16
C GLN A 35 -7.77 -13.44 0.63
N ALA A 36 -7.99 -13.70 1.93
CA ALA A 36 -8.74 -12.81 2.79
C ALA A 36 -8.07 -11.43 2.93
N LYS A 37 -6.74 -11.38 3.03
CA LYS A 37 -5.98 -10.10 3.03
C LYS A 37 -6.16 -9.35 1.73
N THR A 38 -5.90 -10.00 0.59
CA THR A 38 -6.02 -9.42 -0.75
C THR A 38 -7.42 -8.87 -0.99
N ASN A 39 -8.46 -9.66 -0.67
CA ASN A 39 -9.85 -9.23 -0.83
C ASN A 39 -10.22 -8.07 0.11
N SER A 40 -9.77 -8.12 1.37
CA SER A 40 -10.01 -7.05 2.34
C SER A 40 -9.35 -5.75 1.91
N GLU A 41 -8.13 -5.81 1.37
CA GLU A 41 -7.38 -4.65 0.89
C GLU A 41 -8.07 -4.03 -0.33
N MET A 42 -8.42 -4.84 -1.33
CA MET A 42 -9.15 -4.34 -2.50
C MET A 42 -10.48 -3.67 -2.12
N ALA A 43 -11.23 -4.25 -1.19
CA ALA A 43 -12.49 -3.67 -0.71
C ALA A 43 -12.26 -2.35 0.04
N SER A 44 -11.23 -2.31 0.89
CA SER A 44 -10.81 -1.10 1.62
C SER A 44 -10.41 0.02 0.67
N MET A 45 -9.54 -0.27 -0.31
CA MET A 45 -9.07 0.72 -1.28
C MET A 45 -10.19 1.25 -2.17
N LYS A 46 -11.13 0.41 -2.62
CA LYS A 46 -12.32 0.87 -3.36
C LYS A 46 -13.20 1.81 -2.56
N GLY A 47 -13.37 1.54 -1.26
CA GLY A 47 -14.12 2.43 -0.36
C GLY A 47 -13.43 3.78 -0.18
N ILE A 48 -12.10 3.76 -0.05
CA ILE A 48 -11.27 4.96 0.05
C ILE A 48 -11.32 5.77 -1.25
N ASP A 49 -11.18 5.13 -2.41
CA ASP A 49 -11.23 5.76 -3.74
C ASP A 49 -12.53 6.54 -3.94
N ALA A 50 -13.67 5.91 -3.66
CA ALA A 50 -14.97 6.57 -3.75
C ALA A 50 -15.10 7.78 -2.80
N ALA A 51 -14.54 7.68 -1.59
CA ALA A 51 -14.56 8.76 -0.62
C ALA A 51 -13.62 9.92 -1.00
N ILE A 52 -12.47 9.63 -1.62
CA ILE A 52 -11.53 10.63 -2.15
C ILE A 52 -12.22 11.51 -3.19
N LEU A 53 -12.93 10.90 -4.15
CA LEU A 53 -13.63 11.63 -5.20
C LEU A 53 -14.68 12.58 -4.62
N GLY A 54 -15.47 12.10 -3.64
CA GLY A 54 -16.46 12.93 -2.96
C GLY A 54 -15.86 14.10 -2.19
N GLU A 55 -14.73 13.88 -1.51
CA GLU A 55 -14.02 14.95 -0.79
C GLU A 55 -13.42 15.99 -1.75
N ILE A 56 -12.82 15.54 -2.87
CA ILE A 56 -12.28 16.45 -3.89
C ILE A 56 -13.38 17.35 -4.44
N GLU A 57 -14.54 16.78 -4.76
CA GLU A 57 -15.67 17.54 -5.29
C GLU A 57 -16.21 18.54 -4.27
N ALA A 58 -16.39 18.12 -3.01
CA ALA A 58 -16.87 18.99 -1.94
C ALA A 58 -15.88 20.14 -1.66
N HIS A 59 -14.60 19.81 -1.53
CA HIS A 59 -13.56 20.80 -1.24
C HIS A 59 -13.40 21.81 -2.38
N SER A 60 -13.43 21.34 -3.63
CA SER A 60 -13.35 22.22 -4.79
C SER A 60 -14.52 23.21 -4.86
N LYS A 61 -15.73 22.78 -4.47
CA LYS A 61 -16.91 23.64 -4.39
C LYS A 61 -16.81 24.69 -3.29
N ASP A 62 -16.29 24.32 -2.12
CA ASP A 62 -16.23 25.20 -0.95
C ASP A 62 -15.05 26.19 -1.01
N TYR A 63 -13.89 25.76 -1.51
CA TYR A 63 -12.64 26.52 -1.44
C TYR A 63 -12.07 26.94 -2.79
N GLY A 64 -12.53 26.34 -3.90
CA GLY A 64 -12.03 26.65 -5.24
C GLY A 64 -10.60 26.19 -5.52
N ASP A 65 -10.05 25.29 -4.68
CA ASP A 65 -8.72 24.69 -4.87
C ASP A 65 -8.70 23.18 -4.55
N LEU A 66 -7.52 22.56 -4.60
CA LEU A 66 -7.28 21.15 -4.28
C LEU A 66 -6.31 20.98 -3.10
N LYS A 67 -6.17 21.98 -2.23
CA LYS A 67 -5.24 21.97 -1.09
C LYS A 67 -5.82 21.21 0.10
N ILE A 68 -6.21 19.97 -0.17
CA ILE A 68 -6.85 19.09 0.81
C ILE A 68 -5.77 18.53 1.73
N ASN A 69 -5.99 18.70 3.03
CA ASN A 69 -5.21 17.99 4.02
C ASN A 69 -5.73 16.55 4.14
N TRP A 70 -5.11 15.65 3.39
CA TRP A 70 -5.46 14.22 3.37
C TRP A 70 -5.15 13.49 4.68
N HIS A 71 -4.35 14.10 5.56
CA HIS A 71 -3.85 13.49 6.78
C HIS A 71 -4.20 14.34 8.00
N ASN A 72 -4.14 13.77 9.20
CA ASN A 72 -4.30 14.56 10.41
C ASN A 72 -2.91 15.08 10.81
N TYR A 73 -2.51 16.19 10.17
CA TYR A 73 -1.24 16.86 10.43
C TYR A 73 -1.42 18.38 10.42
N ALA A 74 -0.95 19.04 11.49
CA ALA A 74 -1.26 20.45 11.77
C ALA A 74 -0.43 21.44 10.92
N GLU A 75 0.74 21.07 10.42
CA GLU A 75 1.65 21.98 9.70
C GLU A 75 2.03 21.42 8.32
N MET A 76 1.30 21.81 7.28
CA MET A 76 1.59 21.37 5.91
C MET A 76 2.36 22.39 5.06
N ASN A 77 2.76 23.53 5.63
CA ASN A 77 3.44 24.61 4.89
C ASN A 77 4.98 24.52 4.90
N ASP A 78 5.55 23.39 5.32
CA ASP A 78 7.00 23.22 5.32
C ASP A 78 7.54 23.13 3.89
N THR A 79 8.59 23.89 3.60
CA THR A 79 9.24 24.00 2.29
C THR A 79 10.49 23.11 2.17
N ALA A 80 10.98 22.52 3.27
CA ALA A 80 12.14 21.64 3.25
C ALA A 80 11.77 20.17 2.91
N SER A 81 12.65 19.46 2.20
CA SER A 81 12.44 18.06 1.77
C SER A 81 12.75 17.04 2.88
N ALA A 82 13.76 17.30 3.71
CA ALA A 82 14.16 16.41 4.81
C ALA A 82 13.07 16.26 5.88
N THR A 83 12.34 17.33 6.17
CA THR A 83 11.24 17.35 7.14
C THR A 83 10.00 16.61 6.66
N ARG A 84 9.74 16.58 5.34
CA ARG A 84 8.59 15.83 4.77
C ARG A 84 8.68 14.33 4.99
N ALA A 85 9.86 13.74 4.83
CA ALA A 85 10.05 12.30 5.10
C ALA A 85 9.71 11.98 6.55
N ASP A 86 10.13 12.82 7.49
CA ASP A 86 9.80 12.67 8.91
C ASP A 86 8.31 12.94 9.20
N HIS A 87 7.67 13.86 8.46
CA HIS A 87 6.21 14.06 8.55
C HIS A 87 5.44 12.81 8.16
N TYR A 88 5.80 12.14 7.05
CA TYR A 88 5.13 10.90 6.66
C TYR A 88 5.40 9.75 7.65
N LYS A 89 6.60 9.68 8.27
CA LYS A 89 6.85 8.75 9.39
C LYS A 89 5.93 9.05 10.56
N ALA A 90 5.75 10.32 10.92
CA ALA A 90 4.86 10.73 12.00
C ALA A 90 3.39 10.39 11.67
N ILE A 91 2.93 10.65 10.45
CA ILE A 91 1.59 10.30 9.95
C ILE A 91 1.35 8.77 10.04
N ASN A 92 2.33 7.97 9.61
CA ASN A 92 2.27 6.52 9.72
C ASN A 92 2.18 6.06 11.18
N THR A 93 3.02 6.65 12.05
CA THR A 93 3.06 6.34 13.49
C THR A 93 1.75 6.70 14.18
N ALA A 94 1.14 7.82 13.78
CA ALA A 94 -0.15 8.28 14.29
C ALA A 94 -1.35 7.54 13.67
N HIS A 95 -1.15 6.72 12.63
CA HIS A 95 -2.21 6.04 11.87
C HIS A 95 -3.23 7.00 11.24
N THR A 96 -2.73 8.12 10.69
CA THR A 96 -3.54 9.20 10.12
C THR A 96 -3.44 9.30 8.60
N VAL A 97 -2.91 8.26 7.95
CA VAL A 97 -2.87 8.11 6.49
C VAL A 97 -4.29 8.16 5.94
N LEU A 98 -4.55 9.08 4.99
CA LEU A 98 -5.88 9.35 4.40
C LEU A 98 -6.99 9.56 5.44
N SER A 99 -6.68 10.10 6.63
CA SER A 99 -7.66 10.26 7.72
C SER A 99 -8.80 11.22 7.42
N ARG A 100 -8.69 12.03 6.36
CA ARG A 100 -9.79 12.83 5.82
C ARG A 100 -10.97 11.98 5.37
N VAL A 101 -10.68 10.84 4.74
CA VAL A 101 -11.68 9.91 4.20
C VAL A 101 -11.80 8.62 5.03
N ALA A 102 -10.76 8.30 5.81
CA ALA A 102 -10.68 7.11 6.65
C ALA A 102 -10.14 7.46 8.05
N LYS A 103 -11.04 7.94 8.95
CA LYS A 103 -10.74 8.54 10.28
C LYS A 103 -9.56 7.94 11.07
N SER A 104 -9.38 6.62 11.04
CA SER A 104 -8.14 5.97 11.47
C SER A 104 -7.94 4.71 10.65
N ASN A 105 -6.75 4.57 10.05
CA ASN A 105 -6.37 3.35 9.36
C ASN A 105 -5.00 2.90 9.86
N ARG A 106 -5.00 1.86 10.71
CA ARG A 106 -3.76 1.30 11.27
C ARG A 106 -2.98 0.45 10.28
N ARG A 107 -3.60 0.11 9.14
CA ARG A 107 -3.02 -0.78 8.15
C ARG A 107 -2.32 0.00 7.04
N LEU A 108 -2.84 1.17 6.66
CA LEU A 108 -2.18 2.01 5.66
C LEU A 108 -0.85 2.55 6.14
N LYS A 109 0.14 2.49 5.24
CA LYS A 109 1.47 3.02 5.45
C LYS A 109 1.97 3.72 4.19
N ILE A 110 2.38 4.97 4.33
CA ILE A 110 3.07 5.71 3.28
C ILE A 110 4.51 5.22 3.21
N ILE A 111 4.91 4.71 2.05
CA ILE A 111 6.26 4.19 1.78
C ILE A 111 7.07 5.10 0.85
N GLY A 112 6.41 6.06 0.20
CA GLY A 112 7.04 6.97 -0.75
C GLY A 112 6.15 8.13 -1.11
N TRP A 113 6.75 9.17 -1.68
CA TRP A 113 6.04 10.38 -2.12
C TRP A 113 6.80 11.07 -3.24
N TYR A 114 6.11 11.92 -3.99
CA TYR A 114 6.72 12.75 -5.02
C TYR A 114 6.33 14.23 -4.85
N PRO A 115 7.29 15.18 -4.83
CA PRO A 115 6.98 16.61 -4.66
C PRO A 115 6.34 17.19 -5.92
N VAL A 116 5.08 17.60 -5.83
CA VAL A 116 4.43 18.42 -6.86
C VAL A 116 3.60 19.54 -6.25
N ASP A 117 3.39 20.58 -7.04
CA ASP A 117 2.37 21.58 -6.78
C ASP A 117 0.97 21.05 -7.13
N CYS A 118 -0.07 21.76 -6.68
CA CYS A 118 -1.46 21.43 -6.98
C CYS A 118 -1.86 21.71 -8.44
N ARG A 119 -0.87 21.90 -9.33
CA ARG A 119 -1.03 21.95 -10.79
C ARG A 119 -0.30 20.79 -11.46
N GLY A 120 0.23 19.85 -10.69
CA GLY A 120 0.93 18.67 -11.19
C GLY A 120 2.36 18.95 -11.67
N ARG A 121 2.97 20.07 -11.27
CA ARG A 121 4.35 20.42 -11.62
C ARG A 121 5.32 20.08 -10.48
N SER A 122 6.51 19.58 -10.81
CA SER A 122 7.54 19.28 -9.81
C SER A 122 7.86 20.53 -9.00
N SER A 123 7.56 20.49 -7.70
CA SER A 123 7.61 21.66 -6.83
C SER A 123 7.57 21.25 -5.36
N TYR A 124 8.21 22.06 -4.52
CA TYR A 124 8.16 21.96 -3.07
C TYR A 124 7.26 23.03 -2.42
N GLY A 125 6.66 23.91 -3.23
CA GLY A 125 5.99 25.13 -2.76
C GLY A 125 4.59 24.94 -2.17
N ASP A 126 3.89 23.86 -2.50
CA ASP A 126 2.53 23.57 -1.99
C ASP A 126 2.52 22.54 -0.85
N GLY A 127 3.62 22.40 -0.11
CA GLY A 127 3.56 21.59 1.11
C GLY A 127 3.34 20.09 0.87
N LEU A 128 2.50 19.48 1.72
CA LEU A 128 2.11 18.07 1.61
C LEU A 128 0.79 17.83 0.86
N TYR A 129 0.06 18.88 0.49
CA TYR A 129 -1.33 18.78 0.02
C TYR A 129 -1.50 17.94 -1.25
N CYS A 130 -0.60 18.13 -2.21
CA CYS A 130 -0.77 17.61 -3.57
C CYS A 130 0.29 16.59 -3.96
N ASN A 131 1.06 16.04 -3.02
CA ASN A 131 2.08 15.04 -3.34
C ASN A 131 1.44 13.69 -3.64
N PRO A 132 1.70 13.07 -4.81
CA PRO A 132 1.40 11.67 -5.01
C PRO A 132 2.06 10.82 -3.95
N LEU A 133 1.30 9.87 -3.39
CA LEU A 133 1.73 9.01 -2.30
C LEU A 133 1.78 7.57 -2.75
N MET A 134 2.82 6.87 -2.33
CA MET A 134 2.93 5.42 -2.45
C MET A 134 2.55 4.80 -1.11
N ILE A 135 1.59 3.87 -1.13
CA ILE A 135 0.92 3.35 0.05
C ILE A 135 0.94 1.82 0.01
N GLU A 136 1.28 1.19 1.13
CA GLU A 136 1.06 -0.24 1.37
C GLU A 136 -0.09 -0.42 2.40
N ASP A 137 -0.86 -1.49 2.27
CA ASP A 137 -1.82 -2.01 3.24
C ASP A 137 -1.42 -3.47 3.58
N GLU A 138 -2.34 -4.31 4.05
CA GLU A 138 -2.04 -5.61 4.67
C GLU A 138 -1.52 -6.68 3.72
N ALA A 139 -2.05 -6.76 2.49
CA ALA A 139 -1.62 -7.66 1.44
C ALA A 139 -0.38 -7.13 0.72
N THR A 140 -0.27 -5.82 0.49
CA THR A 140 0.91 -5.18 -0.14
C THR A 140 2.12 -5.03 0.78
N ARG A 141 1.97 -5.32 2.08
CA ARG A 141 3.06 -5.07 3.02
C ARG A 141 4.30 -5.90 2.71
N SER A 142 5.44 -5.22 2.64
CA SER A 142 6.74 -5.85 2.34
C SER A 142 7.17 -7.01 3.25
N ASP A 143 6.76 -7.02 4.52
CA ASP A 143 7.18 -7.98 5.54
C ASP A 143 6.17 -9.12 5.79
N THR A 144 4.89 -8.78 5.73
CA THR A 144 3.76 -9.60 6.20
C THR A 144 2.66 -9.73 5.17
N GLY A 145 2.89 -9.21 3.96
CA GLY A 145 1.96 -9.18 2.84
C GLY A 145 1.49 -10.55 2.39
N ALA A 146 0.51 -10.55 1.48
CA ALA A 146 0.12 -11.75 0.79
C ALA A 146 1.33 -12.30 0.03
N LEU A 147 1.52 -13.62 0.12
CA LEU A 147 2.51 -14.30 -0.71
C LEU A 147 1.97 -14.38 -2.13
N TYR A 148 2.88 -14.37 -3.11
CA TYR A 148 2.62 -14.63 -4.53
C TYR A 148 1.71 -15.86 -4.65
N PRO A 149 0.39 -15.68 -4.88
CA PRO A 149 -0.54 -16.79 -4.82
C PRO A 149 -0.49 -17.54 -6.14
N THR A 150 0.62 -18.18 -6.51
CA THR A 150 0.78 -18.72 -7.87
C THR A 150 0.73 -20.23 -7.96
N GLU A 151 0.27 -20.71 -9.12
CA GLU A 151 0.34 -22.13 -9.50
C GLU A 151 1.76 -22.56 -9.92
N ALA A 152 2.67 -21.60 -10.15
CA ALA A 152 4.05 -21.85 -10.57
C ALA A 152 5.08 -21.03 -9.74
N PRO A 153 6.22 -21.63 -9.32
CA PRO A 153 7.28 -20.90 -8.61
C PRO A 153 7.83 -19.74 -9.44
N GLY A 154 7.93 -18.54 -8.84
CA GLY A 154 8.52 -17.37 -9.50
C GLY A 154 7.55 -16.59 -10.41
N ALA A 155 6.25 -16.87 -10.33
CA ALA A 155 5.20 -16.14 -11.04
C ALA A 155 4.45 -15.17 -10.11
N ASP A 156 3.66 -14.27 -10.71
CA ASP A 156 2.82 -13.25 -10.07
C ASP A 156 1.37 -13.37 -10.58
N ILE A 157 0.37 -12.99 -9.76
CA ILE A 157 -1.02 -12.87 -10.22
C ILE A 157 -1.32 -11.42 -10.57
N ALA A 158 -1.54 -11.18 -11.87
CA ALA A 158 -1.94 -9.87 -12.34
C ALA A 158 -3.24 -9.37 -11.68
N GLY A 159 -3.21 -8.13 -11.20
CA GLY A 159 -4.34 -7.39 -10.65
C GLY A 159 -4.76 -7.76 -9.23
N GLN A 160 -3.99 -8.59 -8.53
CA GLN A 160 -4.22 -8.90 -7.12
C GLN A 160 -3.09 -8.35 -6.26
N PRO A 161 -3.37 -7.51 -5.23
CA PRO A 161 -2.33 -6.96 -4.39
C PRO A 161 -1.55 -8.05 -3.64
N ASP A 162 -0.23 -8.04 -3.82
CA ASP A 162 0.69 -8.85 -3.03
C ASP A 162 1.92 -8.07 -2.52
N LYS A 163 2.78 -8.70 -1.73
CA LYS A 163 3.92 -8.06 -1.04
C LYS A 163 4.97 -7.37 -1.93
N ASN A 164 4.94 -7.57 -3.25
CA ASN A 164 5.74 -6.79 -4.20
C ASN A 164 4.99 -5.55 -4.72
N ASP A 165 3.68 -5.44 -4.54
CA ASP A 165 2.87 -4.37 -5.07
C ASP A 165 2.75 -3.19 -4.10
N PHE A 166 2.18 -2.11 -4.60
CA PHE A 166 1.83 -0.95 -3.79
C PHE A 166 0.70 -0.17 -4.47
N TRP A 167 0.03 0.66 -3.68
CA TRP A 167 -0.98 1.59 -4.16
C TRP A 167 -0.38 2.95 -4.39
N VAL A 168 -0.90 3.68 -5.37
CA VAL A 168 -0.56 5.08 -5.59
C VAL A 168 -1.81 5.91 -5.54
N PHE A 169 -1.79 6.89 -4.64
CA PHE A 169 -2.81 7.92 -4.54
C PHE A 169 -2.34 9.18 -5.26
N ASN A 170 -3.15 9.68 -6.19
CA ASN A 170 -2.90 10.91 -6.93
C ASN A 170 -3.84 12.05 -6.48
N PRO A 171 -3.42 12.95 -5.58
CA PRO A 171 -4.22 14.10 -5.16
C PRO A 171 -4.20 15.28 -6.16
N THR A 172 -3.46 15.20 -7.27
CA THR A 172 -3.28 16.32 -8.22
C THR A 172 -4.43 16.42 -9.22
N PRO A 173 -4.66 17.58 -9.87
CA PRO A 173 -5.67 17.73 -10.93
C PRO A 173 -5.28 17.09 -12.28
N VAL A 174 -4.13 16.42 -12.37
CA VAL A 174 -3.62 15.87 -13.63
C VAL A 174 -3.33 14.39 -13.50
N ASP A 175 -3.39 13.68 -14.62
CA ASP A 175 -3.05 12.28 -14.68
C ASP A 175 -1.53 12.07 -14.56
N ILE A 176 -1.14 11.09 -13.75
CA ILE A 176 0.26 10.71 -13.55
C ILE A 176 0.54 9.36 -14.20
N ASN A 177 1.72 9.21 -14.80
CA ASN A 177 2.17 7.95 -15.37
C ASN A 177 3.21 7.30 -14.45
N ILE A 178 3.03 6.03 -14.15
CA ILE A 178 3.92 5.31 -13.23
C ILE A 178 4.62 4.23 -14.02
N SER A 179 5.94 4.32 -14.10
CA SER A 179 6.79 3.33 -14.75
C SER A 179 7.60 2.60 -13.69
N THR A 180 7.31 1.32 -13.49
CA THR A 180 8.13 0.49 -12.62
C THR A 180 9.26 -0.13 -13.43
N SER A 181 10.41 -0.34 -12.79
CA SER A 181 11.52 -1.10 -13.36
C SER A 181 11.96 -2.14 -12.35
N ASN A 182 12.07 -3.38 -12.78
CA ASN A 182 12.77 -4.41 -12.03
C ASN A 182 14.30 -4.21 -12.17
N ASN A 183 15.07 -4.96 -11.36
CA ASN A 183 16.54 -4.97 -11.37
C ASN A 183 17.17 -5.35 -12.73
N THR A 184 16.39 -5.76 -13.73
CA THR A 184 16.84 -6.01 -15.11
C THR A 184 16.60 -4.83 -16.05
N ASN A 185 16.18 -3.66 -15.53
CA ASN A 185 15.86 -2.45 -16.31
C ASN A 185 14.80 -2.69 -17.41
N ALA A 186 13.98 -3.73 -17.32
CA ALA A 186 12.87 -3.93 -18.24
C ALA A 186 11.76 -2.92 -17.87
N PRO A 187 11.41 -1.97 -18.75
CA PRO A 187 10.31 -1.05 -18.48
C PRO A 187 9.01 -1.85 -18.44
N VAL A 188 8.33 -1.81 -17.30
CA VAL A 188 6.94 -2.27 -17.20
C VAL A 188 6.05 -1.22 -17.87
N ASN A 189 4.97 -1.67 -18.52
CA ASN A 189 4.01 -0.77 -19.16
C ASN A 189 3.59 0.34 -18.18
N PRO A 190 3.62 1.61 -18.60
CA PRO A 190 3.26 2.71 -17.72
C PRO A 190 1.80 2.59 -17.29
N THR A 191 1.58 2.62 -15.98
CA THR A 191 0.23 2.65 -15.40
C THR A 191 -0.19 4.11 -15.23
N VAL A 192 -1.31 4.48 -15.86
CA VAL A 192 -1.93 5.79 -15.69
C VAL A 192 -2.72 5.78 -14.38
N VAL A 193 -2.45 6.72 -13.49
CA VAL A 193 -3.26 7.01 -12.30
C VAL A 193 -3.92 8.36 -12.51
N HIS A 194 -5.24 8.37 -12.61
CA HIS A 194 -6.03 9.56 -12.88
C HIS A 194 -6.04 10.52 -11.70
N SER A 195 -6.39 11.77 -11.96
CA SER A 195 -6.65 12.75 -10.91
C SER A 195 -7.65 12.23 -9.88
N GLY A 196 -7.28 12.26 -8.59
CA GLY A 196 -8.13 11.80 -7.50
C GLY A 196 -8.30 10.28 -7.40
N GLU A 197 -7.52 9.49 -8.15
CA GLU A 197 -7.57 8.02 -8.11
C GLU A 197 -6.57 7.46 -7.09
N ILE A 198 -6.96 6.39 -6.38
CA ILE A 198 -6.01 5.45 -5.76
C ILE A 198 -5.97 4.14 -6.54
N LYS A 199 -4.80 3.80 -7.06
CA LYS A 199 -4.64 2.69 -8.01
C LYS A 199 -3.56 1.72 -7.59
N LEU A 200 -3.83 0.42 -7.77
CA LEU A 200 -2.85 -0.63 -7.59
C LEU A 200 -1.80 -0.53 -8.69
N ILE A 201 -0.54 -0.50 -8.28
CA ILE A 201 0.61 -0.64 -9.16
C ILE A 201 1.13 -2.06 -9.00
N ASP A 202 0.67 -2.91 -9.91
CA ASP A 202 1.04 -4.31 -10.04
C ASP A 202 2.45 -4.42 -10.63
N VAL A 203 3.38 -4.96 -9.84
CA VAL A 203 4.78 -5.13 -10.22
C VAL A 203 5.08 -6.60 -10.42
N ASN A 204 4.97 -7.01 -11.69
CA ASN A 204 5.26 -8.37 -12.11
C ASN A 204 6.57 -8.94 -11.54
N GLY A 205 6.46 -9.99 -10.74
CA GLY A 205 7.55 -10.86 -10.34
C GLY A 205 7.41 -11.41 -8.93
N THR A 206 8.48 -12.01 -8.40
CA THR A 206 8.51 -12.47 -6.99
C THR A 206 9.64 -11.83 -6.20
N HIS A 207 10.32 -10.84 -6.79
CA HIS A 207 11.37 -10.13 -6.11
C HIS A 207 10.75 -9.00 -5.29
N PRO A 208 11.10 -8.88 -4.00
CA PRO A 208 10.72 -7.68 -3.27
C PRO A 208 11.27 -6.49 -4.05
N ILE A 209 10.41 -5.51 -4.38
CA ILE A 209 10.84 -4.23 -4.92
C ILE A 209 11.96 -3.69 -4.03
N SER A 210 13.19 -3.71 -4.53
CA SER A 210 14.34 -3.06 -3.90
C SER A 210 14.44 -1.59 -4.30
N SER A 211 13.74 -1.19 -5.38
CA SER A 211 13.58 0.17 -5.86
C SER A 211 12.45 0.22 -6.90
N VAL A 212 11.43 1.09 -6.77
CA VAL A 212 10.66 1.47 -7.97
C VAL A 212 11.50 2.49 -8.73
N GLY A 213 11.82 2.11 -9.97
CA GLY A 213 12.67 2.88 -10.88
C GLY A 213 12.35 4.36 -10.87
N TYR A 214 11.18 4.77 -11.37
CA TYR A 214 10.87 6.19 -11.58
C TYR A 214 9.36 6.44 -11.70
N ILE A 215 8.77 7.35 -10.91
CA ILE A 215 7.44 7.89 -11.21
C ILE A 215 7.59 8.96 -12.30
N ARG A 216 6.86 8.85 -13.41
CA ARG A 216 6.89 9.81 -14.53
C ARG A 216 5.59 10.59 -14.62
N ILE A 217 5.54 11.75 -13.98
CA ILE A 217 4.37 12.64 -14.14
C ILE A 217 4.42 13.30 -15.53
N ASN A 218 3.33 13.20 -16.30
CA ASN A 218 3.27 13.74 -17.66
C ASN A 218 3.59 15.25 -17.68
N GLY A 219 4.48 15.66 -18.60
CA GLY A 219 4.85 17.07 -18.76
C GLY A 219 5.98 17.57 -17.85
N LEU A 220 6.60 16.71 -17.04
CA LEU A 220 7.77 17.02 -16.23
C LEU A 220 8.98 16.19 -16.64
N ALA A 221 10.14 16.84 -16.73
CA ALA A 221 11.41 16.15 -16.94
C ALA A 221 11.62 15.07 -15.84
N ASN A 222 12.22 13.95 -16.23
CA ASN A 222 12.59 12.83 -15.36
C ASN A 222 13.17 13.36 -14.04
N SER A 223 12.37 13.43 -12.98
CA SER A 223 12.94 13.58 -11.64
C SER A 223 13.02 12.15 -11.08
N PRO A 224 14.16 11.75 -10.49
CA PRO A 224 14.14 10.54 -9.69
C PRO A 224 13.00 10.72 -8.70
N ALA A 225 12.01 9.81 -8.71
CA ALA A 225 11.15 9.67 -7.54
C ALA A 225 12.13 9.61 -6.37
N THR A 226 12.12 10.64 -5.52
CA THR A 226 13.17 10.86 -4.53
C THR A 226 13.38 9.52 -3.87
N LYS A 227 14.54 8.93 -4.13
CA LYS A 227 14.81 7.49 -4.02
C LYS A 227 14.06 6.92 -2.85
N TYR A 228 13.40 5.78 -3.05
CA TYR A 228 13.04 4.84 -2.00
C TYR A 228 14.02 4.96 -0.83
N ALA A 229 13.57 5.65 0.22
CA ALA A 229 14.20 5.63 1.51
C ALA A 229 13.19 5.12 2.53
N PHE A 230 12.31 4.19 2.12
CA PHE A 230 11.61 3.28 3.02
C PHE A 230 11.48 1.88 2.43
N ARG A 231 12.60 1.24 2.11
CA ARG A 231 12.78 -0.23 2.24
C ARG A 231 14.25 -0.43 2.63
N ALA A 232 14.63 -1.15 3.69
CA ALA A 232 13.91 -2.10 4.53
C ALA A 232 14.65 -2.22 5.91
N PRO A 233 14.50 -3.28 6.74
CA PRO A 233 13.78 -3.29 8.02
C PRO A 233 14.64 -3.75 9.23
N SER A 234 14.03 -3.85 10.43
CA SER A 234 14.56 -4.31 11.74
C SER A 234 15.58 -3.36 12.42
N ASN A 235 15.38 -2.87 13.64
CA ASN A 235 14.59 -3.34 14.79
C ASN A 235 13.43 -2.41 15.20
#